data_AF-A0A5N6UTL1-F1
#
_entry.id   AF-A0A5N6UTL1-F1
#
_cell.length_a   1.000
_cell.length_b   1.000
_cell.length_c   1.000
_cell.angle_alpha   90.00
_cell.angle_beta   90.00
_cell.angle_gamma   90.00
#
_symmetry.space_group_name_H-M   'P 1'
#
loop_
_entity.id
_entity.type
_entity.pdbx_description
1 polymer ?
#
loop_
_entity_poly.entity_id
_entity_poly.type
_entity_poly.pdbx_seq_one_letter_code
_entity_poly.pdbx_strand_id
1 'polypeptide(L)'
;MFAHAPNTLQLELKDSDGDAYRIQVAWPLAWNDPKTPGHSASIIYVLDGNALFFTTADASRRSSMLPTSDPAVVVGIGYPVEDRPYSPRRQYDYTPPCDSYVAPCGIDGQQQPMPHGGATRFLEFIVGNVRTTLLAEVFSSLCVNKEILIGHSLGGLCTLHALFENITPFDTFIAISPSIWWNNEFILGEAERFMKSGPDRVGIKSHTTLPTLMIIYGSLEQDRRCHPSWSKDKYRRVKALSQERKMKDNADALANRLQQSGRLRKVRVKEYEDEDHGSVVGAGISWVVGALLDDGRFFTDGDN
;
A
#
# COMPACT_ATOMS: atom_id res chain seq x y z
N MET A 1 19.65 26.66 -7.99
CA MET A 1 18.26 26.58 -8.46
C MET A 1 17.68 25.30 -7.92
N PHE A 2 16.54 25.35 -7.22
CA PHE A 2 15.86 24.17 -6.69
C PHE A 2 14.58 23.93 -7.49
N ALA A 3 14.21 22.66 -7.68
CA ALA A 3 12.91 22.31 -8.24
C ALA A 3 11.80 22.72 -7.25
N HIS A 4 10.68 23.22 -7.77
CA HIS A 4 9.51 23.58 -6.99
C HIS A 4 8.37 22.59 -7.27
N ALA A 5 7.82 22.00 -6.20
CA ALA A 5 6.62 21.17 -6.26
C ALA A 5 5.45 21.96 -5.64
N PRO A 6 4.51 22.51 -6.44
CA PRO A 6 3.40 23.28 -5.92
C PRO A 6 2.46 22.41 -5.10
N ASN A 7 1.70 23.01 -4.17
CA ASN A 7 0.67 22.35 -3.36
C ASN A 7 1.19 21.06 -2.71
N THR A 8 2.42 21.14 -2.21
CA THR A 8 3.14 20.06 -1.56
C THR A 8 3.81 20.62 -0.31
N LEU A 9 3.83 19.83 0.77
CA LEU A 9 4.64 20.10 1.95
C LEU A 9 5.39 18.84 2.38
N GLN A 10 6.40 19.03 3.21
CA GLN A 10 7.14 17.96 3.86
C GLN A 10 7.34 18.34 5.33
N LEU A 11 7.06 17.39 6.22
CA LEU A 11 7.35 17.50 7.64
C LEU A 11 8.03 16.24 8.15
N GLU A 12 8.64 16.34 9.33
CA GLU A 12 9.17 15.20 10.07
C GLU A 12 8.28 14.95 11.29
N LEU A 13 7.81 13.72 11.44
CA LEU A 13 7.08 13.29 12.63
C LEU A 13 7.83 12.13 13.29
N LYS A 14 7.70 12.03 14.61
CA LYS A 14 8.31 10.96 15.40
C LYS A 14 7.23 10.08 16.00
N ASP A 15 7.50 8.78 16.07
CA ASP A 15 6.66 7.88 16.83
C ASP A 15 6.97 7.92 18.33
N SER A 16 6.34 7.04 19.11
CA SER A 16 6.48 6.97 20.57
C SER A 16 7.91 6.71 21.04
N ASP A 17 8.74 6.07 20.23
CA ASP A 17 10.10 5.67 20.60
C ASP A 17 11.13 6.68 20.07
N GLY A 18 10.65 7.75 19.44
CA GLY A 18 11.48 8.84 18.92
C GLY A 18 12.00 8.60 17.50
N ASP A 19 11.59 7.53 16.84
CA ASP A 19 11.99 7.23 15.47
C ASP A 19 11.35 8.24 14.50
N ALA A 20 12.18 8.96 13.74
CA ALA A 20 11.72 9.98 12.81
C ALA A 20 11.25 9.40 11.47
N TYR A 21 10.15 9.92 10.95
CA TYR A 21 9.56 9.61 9.65
C TYR A 21 9.40 10.88 8.84
N ARG A 22 9.65 10.78 7.54
CA ARG A 22 9.43 11.87 6.59
C ARG A 22 8.03 11.75 6.02
N ILE A 23 7.19 12.74 6.31
CA ILE A 23 5.81 12.80 5.82
C ILE A 23 5.76 13.83 4.70
N GLN A 24 5.47 13.38 3.49
CA GLN A 24 5.26 14.22 2.33
C GLN A 24 3.78 14.30 2.04
N VAL A 25 3.28 15.49 1.73
CA VAL A 25 1.84 15.70 1.55
C VAL A 25 1.62 16.52 0.29
N ALA A 26 0.67 16.11 -0.55
CA ALA A 26 0.21 16.87 -1.71
C ALA A 26 -1.31 16.98 -1.68
N TRP A 27 -1.83 18.13 -2.11
CA TRP A 27 -3.26 18.36 -2.24
C TRP A 27 -3.61 18.87 -3.66
N PRO A 28 -4.91 18.94 -4.01
CA PRO A 28 -5.33 19.38 -5.34
C PRO A 28 -4.77 20.76 -5.70
N LEU A 29 -4.33 20.93 -6.96
CA LEU A 29 -3.77 22.19 -7.45
C LEU A 29 -4.79 23.33 -7.47
N ALA A 30 -6.08 23.00 -7.54
CA ALA A 30 -7.16 23.98 -7.49
C ALA A 30 -7.38 24.60 -6.10
N TRP A 31 -6.79 24.03 -5.03
CA TRP A 31 -6.92 24.56 -3.67
C TRP A 31 -5.78 25.53 -3.38
N ASN A 32 -6.11 26.81 -3.22
CA ASN A 32 -5.11 27.83 -2.87
C ASN A 32 -4.60 27.65 -1.43
N ASP A 33 -5.49 27.30 -0.50
CA ASP A 33 -5.16 27.02 0.91
C ASP A 33 -5.92 25.76 1.37
N PRO A 34 -5.22 24.67 1.76
CA PRO A 34 -5.84 23.44 2.23
C PRO A 34 -6.67 23.59 3.51
N LYS A 35 -6.56 24.72 4.23
CA LYS A 35 -7.35 25.03 5.43
C LYS A 35 -8.70 25.67 5.12
N THR A 36 -8.95 26.05 3.86
CA THR A 36 -10.20 26.71 3.48
C THR A 36 -11.40 25.79 3.76
N PRO A 37 -12.45 26.26 4.45
CA PRO A 37 -13.66 25.46 4.66
C PRO A 37 -14.36 25.07 3.36
N GLY A 38 -15.05 23.93 3.37
CA GLY A 38 -15.84 23.44 2.24
C GLY A 38 -15.11 22.46 1.32
N HIS A 39 -13.83 22.18 1.58
CA HIS A 39 -13.11 21.12 0.91
C HIS A 39 -13.57 19.73 1.38
N SER A 40 -13.76 18.84 0.42
CA SER A 40 -14.06 17.42 0.63
C SER A 40 -13.15 16.60 -0.28
N ALA A 41 -12.50 15.58 0.26
CA ALA A 41 -11.56 14.73 -0.47
C ALA A 41 -11.36 13.36 0.19
N SER A 42 -10.89 12.41 -0.60
CA SER A 42 -10.28 11.18 -0.07
C SER A 42 -8.84 11.44 0.40
N ILE A 43 -8.34 10.64 1.33
CA ILE A 43 -6.93 10.66 1.73
C ILE A 43 -6.25 9.36 1.28
N ILE A 44 -5.17 9.49 0.52
CA ILE A 44 -4.36 8.38 0.04
C ILE A 44 -3.05 8.35 0.83
N TYR A 45 -2.92 7.38 1.72
CA TYR A 45 -1.69 7.08 2.44
C TYR A 45 -0.86 6.10 1.60
N VAL A 46 0.34 6.51 1.20
CA VAL A 46 1.26 5.67 0.42
C VAL A 46 2.53 5.38 1.21
N LEU A 47 2.75 4.09 1.45
CA LEU A 47 3.97 3.58 2.11
C LEU A 47 5.17 3.70 1.17
N ASP A 48 6.40 3.58 1.70
CA ASP A 48 7.63 3.90 0.98
C ASP A 48 7.57 5.27 0.30
N GLY A 49 7.12 6.30 1.05
CA GLY A 49 6.84 7.63 0.53
C GLY A 49 7.99 8.24 -0.28
N ASN A 50 9.24 8.02 0.14
CA ASN A 50 10.44 8.48 -0.60
C ASN A 50 10.47 8.00 -2.05
N ALA A 51 9.93 6.81 -2.33
CA ALA A 51 9.89 6.21 -3.67
C ALA A 51 8.59 6.52 -4.41
N LEU A 52 7.46 6.57 -3.70
CA LEU A 52 6.13 6.46 -4.30
C LEU A 52 5.29 7.75 -4.25
N PHE A 53 5.68 8.72 -3.42
CA PHE A 53 4.89 9.93 -3.18
C PHE A 53 4.60 10.73 -4.46
N PHE A 54 5.64 11.09 -5.23
CA PHE A 54 5.46 11.94 -6.40
C PHE A 54 4.65 11.25 -7.52
N THR A 55 4.88 9.96 -7.75
CA THR A 55 4.07 9.16 -8.70
C THR A 55 2.59 9.18 -8.31
N THR A 56 2.29 9.01 -7.03
CA THR A 56 0.92 9.01 -6.50
C THR A 56 0.29 10.41 -6.56
N ALA A 57 1.04 11.44 -6.18
CA ALA A 57 0.60 12.83 -6.24
C ALA A 57 0.26 13.26 -7.67
N ASP A 58 1.11 12.93 -8.64
CA ASP A 58 0.87 13.29 -10.03
C ASP A 58 -0.25 12.46 -10.66
N ALA A 59 -0.41 11.18 -10.29
CA ALA A 59 -1.56 10.39 -10.69
C ALA A 59 -2.88 11.00 -10.19
N SER A 60 -2.92 11.43 -8.92
CA SER A 60 -4.08 12.10 -8.31
C SER A 60 -4.40 13.41 -9.03
N ARG A 61 -3.39 14.27 -9.26
CA ARG A 61 -3.54 15.55 -9.95
C ARG A 61 -4.04 15.39 -11.39
N ARG A 62 -3.53 14.41 -12.13
CA ARG A 62 -4.04 14.09 -13.48
C ARG A 62 -5.49 13.62 -13.42
N SER A 63 -5.85 12.78 -12.44
CA SER A 63 -7.24 12.32 -12.28
C SER A 63 -8.20 13.48 -11.98
N SER A 64 -7.79 14.44 -11.15
CA SER A 64 -8.61 15.61 -10.79
C SER A 64 -8.92 16.58 -11.92
N MET A 65 -8.29 16.42 -13.10
CA MET A 65 -8.63 17.18 -14.30
C MET A 65 -9.95 16.73 -14.94
N LEU A 66 -10.46 15.57 -14.55
CA LEU A 66 -11.73 15.05 -15.03
C LEU A 66 -12.85 15.48 -14.05
N PRO A 67 -13.95 16.08 -14.54
CA PRO A 67 -15.03 16.56 -13.67
C PRO A 67 -15.70 15.48 -12.81
N THR A 68 -15.58 14.22 -13.21
CA THR A 68 -16.15 13.05 -12.53
C THR A 68 -15.27 12.52 -11.40
N SER A 69 -14.00 12.93 -11.34
CA SER A 69 -13.07 12.39 -10.35
C SER A 69 -13.20 13.07 -8.99
N ASP A 70 -13.26 12.27 -7.93
CA ASP A 70 -13.15 12.74 -6.55
C ASP A 70 -11.78 13.41 -6.30
N PRO A 71 -11.73 14.55 -5.58
CA PRO A 71 -10.47 15.11 -5.12
C PRO A 71 -9.76 14.19 -4.12
N ALA A 72 -8.42 14.22 -4.11
CA ALA A 72 -7.64 13.49 -3.12
C ALA A 72 -6.43 14.27 -2.58
N VAL A 73 -6.20 14.12 -1.28
CA VAL A 73 -4.93 14.44 -0.61
C VAL A 73 -4.06 13.19 -0.63
N VAL A 74 -2.79 13.35 -0.99
CA VAL A 74 -1.80 12.27 -0.99
C VAL A 74 -0.83 12.48 0.17
N VAL A 75 -0.63 11.46 0.99
CA VAL A 75 0.26 11.43 2.15
C VAL A 75 1.27 10.31 1.95
N GLY A 76 2.51 10.66 1.62
CA GLY A 76 3.63 9.73 1.55
C GLY A 76 4.28 9.55 2.92
N ILE A 77 4.39 8.30 3.37
CA ILE A 77 5.03 7.93 4.65
C ILE A 77 6.37 7.29 4.35
N GLY A 78 7.43 8.03 4.61
CA GLY A 78 8.79 7.64 4.33
C GLY A 78 9.74 7.86 5.50
N TYR A 79 11.01 7.91 5.17
CA TYR A 79 12.12 7.97 6.12
C TYR A 79 13.00 9.21 5.84
N PRO A 80 13.73 9.71 6.83
CA PRO A 80 14.70 10.80 6.65
C PRO A 80 15.97 10.30 5.93
N VAL A 81 15.81 9.79 4.71
CA VAL A 81 16.87 9.36 3.80
C VAL A 81 16.78 10.14 2.49
N GLU A 82 17.93 10.45 1.90
CA GLU A 82 18.03 11.33 0.71
C GLU A 82 18.82 10.68 -0.44
N ASP A 83 19.62 9.67 -0.14
CA ASP A 83 20.53 9.02 -1.09
C ASP A 83 19.92 7.81 -1.82
N ARG A 84 18.71 7.40 -1.42
CA ARG A 84 18.05 6.20 -1.93
C ARG A 84 16.53 6.27 -1.77
N PRO A 85 15.77 5.52 -2.60
CA PRO A 85 14.31 5.49 -2.52
C PRO A 85 13.76 4.64 -1.37
N TYR A 86 14.52 3.66 -0.85
CA TYR A 86 14.02 2.73 0.18
C TYR A 86 14.96 2.67 1.38
N SER A 87 14.39 2.81 2.58
CA SER A 87 15.13 2.64 3.85
C SER A 87 15.13 1.17 4.28
N PRO A 88 16.23 0.64 4.88
CA PRO A 88 16.22 -0.68 5.52
C PRO A 88 15.18 -0.80 6.65
N ARG A 89 14.81 0.30 7.32
CA ARG A 89 13.82 0.32 8.41
C ARG A 89 12.47 -0.29 8.02
N ARG A 90 12.10 -0.20 6.73
CA ARG A 90 10.88 -0.79 6.19
C ARG A 90 10.73 -2.30 6.44
N GLN A 91 11.84 -3.01 6.63
CA GLN A 91 11.80 -4.44 6.92
C GLN A 91 11.12 -4.71 8.26
N TYR A 92 11.44 -3.89 9.27
CA TYR A 92 10.77 -3.94 10.57
C TYR A 92 9.35 -3.39 10.46
N ASP A 93 9.21 -2.16 9.97
CA ASP A 93 7.94 -1.43 9.97
C ASP A 93 6.83 -2.08 9.14
N TYR A 94 7.15 -2.86 8.11
CA TYR A 94 6.14 -3.40 7.18
C TYR A 94 5.87 -4.89 7.35
N THR A 95 6.50 -5.55 8.31
CA THR A 95 6.29 -6.98 8.55
C THR A 95 5.47 -7.21 9.82
N PRO A 96 4.43 -8.07 9.77
CA PRO A 96 3.60 -8.38 10.94
C PRO A 96 4.40 -8.94 12.12
N PRO A 97 4.01 -8.64 13.37
CA PRO A 97 4.53 -9.35 14.53
C PRO A 97 4.19 -10.84 14.44
N CYS A 98 5.15 -11.71 14.74
CA CYS A 98 5.00 -13.15 14.62
C CYS A 98 5.79 -13.89 15.72
N ASP A 99 5.22 -14.97 16.25
CA ASP A 99 5.89 -15.80 17.27
C ASP A 99 7.06 -16.61 16.72
N SER A 100 7.02 -16.94 15.43
CA SER A 100 8.06 -17.67 14.71
C SER A 100 8.39 -16.96 13.41
N TYR A 101 9.69 -16.87 13.10
CA TYR A 101 10.20 -16.21 11.91
C TYR A 101 11.10 -17.15 11.10
N VAL A 102 10.76 -17.32 9.82
CA VAL A 102 11.57 -17.98 8.81
C VAL A 102 12.16 -16.93 7.88
N ALA A 103 13.47 -16.74 7.97
CA ALA A 103 14.19 -15.78 7.13
C ALA A 103 14.12 -16.19 5.65
N PRO A 104 13.90 -15.24 4.72
CA PRO A 104 13.86 -15.53 3.30
C PRO A 104 15.22 -15.93 2.76
N CYS A 105 15.22 -16.77 1.73
CA CYS A 105 16.43 -17.12 1.01
C CYS A 105 16.79 -16.06 -0.05
N GLY A 106 18.08 -15.77 -0.15
CA GLY A 106 18.67 -15.03 -1.27
C GLY A 106 18.80 -15.89 -2.53
N ILE A 107 19.27 -15.28 -3.63
CA ILE A 107 19.54 -15.99 -4.89
C ILE A 107 20.68 -17.02 -4.73
N ASP A 108 21.52 -16.84 -3.72
CA ASP A 108 22.56 -17.78 -3.30
C ASP A 108 22.03 -18.97 -2.48
N GLY A 109 20.74 -18.97 -2.12
CA GLY A 109 20.10 -19.96 -1.28
C GLY A 109 20.37 -19.79 0.22
N GLN A 110 21.10 -18.73 0.61
CA GLN A 110 21.37 -18.45 2.02
C GLN A 110 20.21 -17.67 2.64
N GLN A 111 19.89 -17.98 3.89
CA GLN A 111 18.91 -17.22 4.66
C GLN A 111 19.42 -15.80 4.93
N GLN A 112 18.55 -14.82 4.75
CA GLN A 112 18.83 -13.40 4.94
C GLN A 112 17.92 -12.87 6.07
N PRO A 113 18.30 -13.04 7.35
CA PRO A 113 17.51 -12.55 8.46
C PRO A 113 17.51 -11.01 8.44
N MET A 114 16.33 -10.43 8.58
CA MET A 114 16.12 -8.99 8.63
C MET A 114 15.36 -8.61 9.90
N PRO A 115 15.50 -7.38 10.42
CA PRO A 115 14.57 -6.87 11.43
C PRO A 115 13.11 -7.02 10.97
N HIS A 116 12.21 -7.43 11.86
CA HIS A 116 10.81 -7.72 11.52
C HIS A 116 9.85 -7.49 12.71
N GLY A 117 8.54 -7.38 12.43
CA GLY A 117 7.49 -7.41 13.46
C GLY A 117 6.91 -6.06 13.87
N GLY A 118 7.27 -4.97 13.19
CA GLY A 118 6.86 -3.61 13.55
C GLY A 118 5.54 -3.12 12.96
N ALA A 119 4.85 -3.92 12.11
CA ALA A 119 3.71 -3.44 11.32
C ALA A 119 2.58 -2.81 12.14
N THR A 120 2.17 -3.44 13.25
CA THR A 120 1.08 -2.91 14.10
C THR A 120 1.45 -1.54 14.68
N ARG A 121 2.63 -1.41 15.31
CA ARG A 121 3.14 -0.15 15.86
C ARG A 121 3.25 0.94 14.78
N PHE A 122 3.75 0.58 13.61
CA PHE A 122 3.91 1.52 12.50
C PHE A 122 2.55 2.04 11.99
N LEU A 123 1.55 1.16 11.86
CA LEU A 123 0.21 1.55 11.45
C LEU A 123 -0.50 2.40 12.50
N GLU A 124 -0.33 2.06 13.79
CA GLU A 124 -0.82 2.88 14.91
C GLU A 124 -0.20 4.29 14.91
N PHE A 125 1.08 4.42 14.57
CA PHE A 125 1.72 5.72 14.36
C PHE A 125 1.08 6.51 13.21
N ILE A 126 0.76 5.86 12.08
CA ILE A 126 0.08 6.54 10.97
C ILE A 126 -1.28 7.07 11.43
N VAL A 127 -2.06 6.26 12.14
CA VAL A 127 -3.41 6.62 12.57
C VAL A 127 -3.39 7.66 13.69
N GLY A 128 -2.61 7.40 14.74
CA GLY A 128 -2.58 8.19 15.96
C GLY A 128 -1.84 9.51 15.82
N ASN A 129 -0.74 9.53 15.04
CA ASN A 129 0.12 10.69 14.92
C ASN A 129 -0.03 11.35 13.56
N VAL A 130 0.31 10.64 12.46
CA VAL A 130 0.36 11.26 11.13
C VAL A 130 -0.99 11.84 10.72
N ARG A 131 -2.04 11.01 10.76
CA ARG A 131 -3.39 11.44 10.41
C ARG A 131 -3.89 12.55 11.33
N THR A 132 -3.75 12.39 12.64
CA THR A 132 -4.22 13.39 13.62
C THR A 132 -3.55 14.74 13.41
N THR A 133 -2.22 14.77 13.25
CA THR A 133 -1.47 16.01 13.00
C THR A 133 -1.91 16.66 11.70
N LEU A 134 -2.03 15.91 10.61
CA LEU A 134 -2.44 16.48 9.31
C LEU A 134 -3.86 17.06 9.36
N LEU A 135 -4.80 16.34 9.96
CA LEU A 135 -6.19 16.82 10.09
C LEU A 135 -6.32 17.97 11.08
N ALA A 136 -5.44 18.10 12.08
CA ALA A 136 -5.47 19.22 13.01
C ALA A 136 -4.79 20.48 12.45
N GLU A 137 -3.67 20.32 11.75
CA GLU A 137 -2.76 21.44 11.46
C GLU A 137 -2.73 21.87 9.99
N VAL A 138 -2.98 20.94 9.05
CA VAL A 138 -2.88 21.20 7.60
C VAL A 138 -4.26 21.24 6.96
N PHE A 139 -5.15 20.34 7.38
CA PHE A 139 -6.48 20.11 6.79
C PHE A 139 -7.61 20.26 7.83
N SER A 140 -7.49 21.25 8.72
CA SER A 140 -8.39 21.50 9.86
C SER A 140 -9.87 21.65 9.55
N SER A 141 -10.20 21.89 8.27
CA SER A 141 -11.58 22.07 7.80
C SER A 141 -11.96 21.09 6.68
N LEU A 142 -11.15 20.05 6.45
CA LEU A 142 -11.39 19.04 5.43
C LEU A 142 -12.48 18.06 5.87
N CYS A 143 -13.45 17.83 4.99
CA CYS A 143 -14.36 16.69 5.09
C CYS A 143 -13.73 15.47 4.40
N VAL A 144 -13.45 14.41 5.17
CA VAL A 144 -12.81 13.19 4.65
C VAL A 144 -13.86 12.23 4.14
N ASN A 145 -13.74 11.82 2.87
CA ASN A 145 -14.70 10.92 2.21
C ASN A 145 -14.36 9.44 2.41
N LYS A 146 -13.11 9.08 2.09
CA LYS A 146 -12.56 7.72 2.17
C LYS A 146 -11.09 7.80 2.56
N GLU A 147 -10.59 6.77 3.25
CA GLU A 147 -9.18 6.68 3.62
C GLU A 147 -8.56 5.41 3.03
N ILE A 148 -7.54 5.62 2.21
CA ILE A 148 -6.94 4.61 1.34
C ILE A 148 -5.51 4.33 1.80
N LEU A 149 -5.14 3.07 1.98
CA LEU A 149 -3.75 2.66 2.23
C LEU A 149 -3.18 1.93 1.01
N ILE A 150 -2.06 2.43 0.49
CA ILE A 150 -1.34 1.86 -0.64
C ILE A 150 0.06 1.43 -0.18
N GLY A 151 0.43 0.20 -0.51
CA GLY A 151 1.78 -0.29 -0.27
C GLY A 151 2.25 -1.27 -1.35
N HIS A 152 3.57 -1.28 -1.56
CA HIS A 152 4.23 -2.17 -2.51
C HIS A 152 5.15 -3.19 -1.82
N SER A 153 5.18 -4.43 -2.29
CA SER A 153 6.09 -5.47 -1.78
C SER A 153 5.83 -5.73 -0.28
N LEU A 154 6.82 -5.48 0.60
CA LEU A 154 6.57 -5.47 2.05
C LEU A 154 5.51 -4.43 2.46
N GLY A 155 5.44 -3.27 1.82
CA GLY A 155 4.35 -2.32 2.05
C GLY A 155 2.99 -2.91 1.68
N GLY A 156 2.92 -3.75 0.64
CA GLY A 156 1.71 -4.48 0.28
C GLY A 156 1.33 -5.53 1.34
N LEU A 157 2.33 -6.21 1.91
CA LEU A 157 2.14 -7.09 3.07
C LEU A 157 1.60 -6.31 4.29
N CYS A 158 2.18 -5.16 4.62
CA CYS A 158 1.70 -4.27 5.68
C CYS A 158 0.28 -3.77 5.42
N THR A 159 -0.07 -3.49 4.16
CA THR A 159 -1.41 -3.09 3.75
C THR A 159 -2.43 -4.23 3.97
N LEU A 160 -2.06 -5.47 3.66
CA LEU A 160 -2.89 -6.64 3.97
C LEU A 160 -3.04 -6.84 5.48
N HIS A 161 -1.96 -6.67 6.24
CA HIS A 161 -2.00 -6.74 7.71
C HIS A 161 -2.96 -5.70 8.31
N ALA A 162 -2.89 -4.44 7.82
CA ALA A 162 -3.81 -3.38 8.23
C ALA A 162 -5.28 -3.76 7.99
N LEU A 163 -5.57 -4.40 6.85
CA LEU A 163 -6.92 -4.90 6.55
C LEU A 163 -7.35 -6.01 7.51
N PHE A 164 -6.51 -7.03 7.71
CA PHE A 164 -6.89 -8.22 8.46
C PHE A 164 -6.97 -7.98 9.97
N GLU A 165 -6.18 -7.06 10.51
CA GLU A 165 -6.28 -6.59 11.90
C GLU A 165 -7.28 -5.43 12.06
N ASN A 166 -8.02 -5.07 11.01
CA ASN A 166 -9.06 -4.05 11.01
C ASN A 166 -8.58 -2.69 11.56
N ILE A 167 -7.40 -2.26 11.11
CA ILE A 167 -6.80 -0.98 11.53
C ILE A 167 -7.55 0.17 10.87
N THR A 168 -8.36 0.86 11.67
CA THR A 168 -9.12 2.03 11.26
C THR A 168 -8.23 3.27 11.20
N PRO A 169 -8.48 4.24 10.30
CA PRO A 169 -9.74 4.47 9.59
C PRO A 169 -9.74 3.99 8.14
N PHE A 170 -8.72 3.24 7.70
CA PHE A 170 -8.63 2.78 6.33
C PHE A 170 -9.84 1.92 5.97
N ASP A 171 -10.51 2.27 4.87
CA ASP A 171 -11.64 1.54 4.31
C ASP A 171 -11.32 0.91 2.94
N THR A 172 -10.20 1.32 2.34
CA THR A 172 -9.77 0.89 1.02
C THR A 172 -8.28 0.56 1.04
N PHE A 173 -7.94 -0.65 0.61
CA PHE A 173 -6.60 -1.23 0.74
C PHE A 173 -6.08 -1.62 -0.63
N ILE A 174 -4.91 -1.11 -1.00
CA ILE A 174 -4.26 -1.36 -2.29
C ILE A 174 -2.91 -2.03 -2.05
N ALA A 175 -2.89 -3.34 -2.28
CA ALA A 175 -1.73 -4.17 -2.10
C ALA A 175 -1.06 -4.42 -3.47
N ILE A 176 0.01 -3.67 -3.77
CA ILE A 176 0.79 -3.84 -5.00
C ILE A 176 1.91 -4.84 -4.74
N SER A 177 1.94 -5.92 -5.52
CA SER A 177 2.87 -7.03 -5.43
C SER A 177 3.10 -7.48 -3.98
N PRO A 178 2.05 -7.76 -3.19
CA PRO A 178 2.20 -7.99 -1.76
C PRO A 178 3.08 -9.21 -1.52
N SER A 179 4.04 -9.08 -0.61
CA SER A 179 4.96 -10.17 -0.23
C SER A 179 4.27 -11.25 0.61
N ILE A 180 3.21 -11.88 0.09
CA ILE A 180 2.43 -12.92 0.77
C ILE A 180 3.33 -14.10 1.15
N TRP A 181 4.33 -14.42 0.33
CA TRP A 181 5.33 -15.46 0.61
C TRP A 181 6.13 -15.25 1.91
N TRP A 182 6.15 -14.02 2.44
CA TRP A 182 6.95 -13.69 3.62
C TRP A 182 6.60 -14.59 4.81
N ASN A 183 7.64 -15.05 5.52
CA ASN A 183 7.53 -15.91 6.69
C ASN A 183 6.62 -17.13 6.48
N ASN A 184 6.86 -17.85 5.38
CA ASN A 184 6.11 -19.05 5.03
C ASN A 184 4.59 -18.80 4.95
N GLU A 185 4.21 -17.74 4.24
CA GLU A 185 2.82 -17.37 4.00
C GLU A 185 2.02 -17.00 5.27
N PHE A 186 2.72 -16.46 6.29
CA PHE A 186 2.15 -16.08 7.59
C PHE A 186 0.85 -15.28 7.48
N ILE A 187 0.78 -14.33 6.53
CA ILE A 187 -0.37 -13.46 6.34
C ILE A 187 -1.67 -14.21 5.99
N LEU A 188 -1.58 -15.44 5.48
CA LEU A 188 -2.76 -16.28 5.23
C LEU A 188 -3.46 -16.70 6.53
N GLY A 189 -2.72 -16.78 7.64
CA GLY A 189 -3.28 -17.03 8.96
C GLY A 189 -4.08 -15.84 9.49
N GLU A 190 -3.61 -14.62 9.23
CA GLU A 190 -4.37 -13.38 9.51
C GLU A 190 -5.64 -13.31 8.66
N ALA A 191 -5.53 -13.58 7.35
CA ALA A 191 -6.69 -13.62 6.45
C ALA A 191 -7.76 -14.61 6.93
N GLU A 192 -7.34 -15.80 7.38
CA GLU A 192 -8.26 -16.80 7.95
C GLU A 192 -8.96 -16.32 9.21
N ARG A 193 -8.25 -15.64 10.11
CA ARG A 193 -8.86 -15.05 11.30
C ARG A 193 -9.87 -13.99 10.91
N PHE A 194 -9.51 -13.07 10.02
CA PHE A 194 -10.38 -12.02 9.49
C PHE A 194 -11.67 -12.58 8.88
N MET A 195 -11.56 -13.64 8.08
CA MET A 195 -12.72 -14.31 7.46
C MET A 195 -13.63 -15.00 8.48
N LYS A 196 -13.08 -15.51 9.60
CA LYS A 196 -13.82 -16.22 10.66
C LYS A 196 -14.39 -15.31 11.74
N SER A 197 -13.76 -14.17 11.99
CA SER A 197 -14.33 -13.12 12.84
C SER A 197 -15.62 -12.63 12.19
N GLY A 198 -16.77 -13.09 12.69
CA GLY A 198 -18.08 -12.61 12.25
C GLY A 198 -18.23 -11.09 12.43
N PRO A 199 -19.35 -10.50 11.99
CA PRO A 199 -19.58 -9.05 12.10
C PRO A 199 -19.51 -8.49 13.54
N ASP A 200 -19.56 -9.34 14.57
CA ASP A 200 -19.76 -8.95 15.97
C ASP A 200 -18.53 -8.98 16.88
N ARG A 201 -17.28 -8.91 16.36
CA ARG A 201 -16.14 -8.66 17.26
C ARG A 201 -16.09 -7.20 17.74
N VAL A 202 -16.89 -6.98 18.79
CA VAL A 202 -16.67 -6.15 20.00
C VAL A 202 -16.13 -4.72 19.78
N GLY A 203 -17.02 -3.74 19.92
CA GLY A 203 -16.72 -2.48 20.64
C GLY A 203 -16.06 -1.33 19.87
N ILE A 204 -15.70 -1.52 18.60
CA ILE A 204 -15.18 -0.44 17.75
C ILE A 204 -16.27 -0.11 16.73
N LYS A 205 -16.58 1.18 16.56
CA LYS A 205 -17.64 1.67 15.65
C LYS A 205 -17.54 0.91 14.33
N SER A 206 -18.53 0.04 14.07
CA SER A 206 -18.70 -0.63 12.78
C SER A 206 -18.44 0.40 11.70
N HIS A 207 -17.46 0.16 10.83
CA HIS A 207 -17.53 0.79 9.53
C HIS A 207 -18.94 0.52 9.02
N THR A 208 -19.67 1.57 8.67
CA THR A 208 -21.03 1.43 8.11
C THR A 208 -21.00 0.71 6.76
N THR A 209 -19.81 0.47 6.20
CA THR A 209 -19.56 -0.23 4.94
C THR A 209 -18.38 -1.19 5.07
N LEU A 210 -18.45 -2.34 4.38
CA LEU A 210 -17.34 -3.29 4.32
C LEU A 210 -16.15 -2.70 3.53
N PRO A 211 -14.89 -3.08 3.88
CA PRO A 211 -13.72 -2.53 3.21
C PRO A 211 -13.56 -3.05 1.77
N THR A 212 -12.76 -2.33 0.97
CA THR A 212 -12.38 -2.71 -0.40
C THR A 212 -10.91 -3.12 -0.46
N LEU A 213 -10.61 -4.19 -1.19
CA LEU A 213 -9.24 -4.63 -1.46
C LEU A 213 -8.97 -4.65 -2.98
N MET A 214 -7.85 -4.09 -3.39
CA MET A 214 -7.30 -4.28 -4.73
C MET A 214 -5.90 -4.85 -4.63
N ILE A 215 -5.66 -5.97 -5.31
CA ILE A 215 -4.35 -6.59 -5.44
C ILE A 215 -3.85 -6.38 -6.86
N ILE A 216 -2.60 -5.90 -7.00
CA ILE A 216 -1.98 -5.63 -8.29
C ILE A 216 -0.67 -6.40 -8.35
N TYR A 217 -0.30 -7.02 -9.47
CA TYR A 217 1.03 -7.61 -9.65
C TYR A 217 1.44 -7.64 -11.12
N GLY A 218 2.74 -7.79 -11.38
CA GLY A 218 3.30 -7.92 -12.73
C GLY A 218 3.44 -9.38 -13.15
N SER A 219 3.17 -9.69 -14.42
CA SER A 219 3.24 -11.07 -14.92
C SER A 219 4.65 -11.67 -14.83
N LEU A 220 5.69 -10.84 -14.91
CA LEU A 220 7.09 -11.28 -14.88
C LEU A 220 7.63 -11.49 -13.45
N GLU A 221 6.82 -11.29 -12.42
CA GLU A 221 7.23 -11.51 -11.02
C GLU A 221 7.47 -12.98 -10.72
N GLN A 222 6.52 -13.83 -11.16
CA GLN A 222 6.59 -15.28 -11.03
C GLN A 222 7.22 -15.92 -12.28
N ASP A 223 6.82 -15.46 -13.47
CA ASP A 223 7.33 -15.97 -14.76
C ASP A 223 8.46 -15.12 -15.32
N ARG A 224 9.56 -15.04 -14.55
CA ARG A 224 10.75 -14.24 -14.89
C ARG A 224 11.34 -14.62 -16.26
N ARG A 225 11.52 -13.59 -17.10
CA ARG A 225 12.35 -13.66 -18.31
C ARG A 225 13.85 -13.67 -17.97
N CYS A 226 14.65 -14.32 -18.81
CA CYS A 226 16.10 -14.31 -18.65
C CYS A 226 16.67 -12.97 -19.14
N HIS A 227 17.37 -12.25 -18.26
CA HIS A 227 18.09 -11.06 -18.69
C HIS A 227 19.31 -11.45 -19.54
N PRO A 228 19.61 -10.75 -20.65
CA PRO A 228 20.72 -11.09 -21.54
C PRO A 228 22.10 -11.14 -20.87
N SER A 229 22.31 -10.34 -19.82
CA SER A 229 23.58 -10.31 -19.07
C SER A 229 23.74 -11.41 -18.02
N TRP A 230 22.74 -12.28 -17.81
CA TRP A 230 22.80 -13.31 -16.78
C TRP A 230 23.42 -14.60 -17.31
N SER A 231 24.23 -15.25 -16.47
CA SER A 231 24.61 -16.64 -16.71
C SER A 231 23.39 -17.56 -16.60
N LYS A 232 23.44 -18.71 -17.27
CA LYS A 232 22.39 -19.75 -17.17
C LYS A 232 22.12 -20.16 -15.72
N ASP A 233 23.16 -20.25 -14.91
CA ASP A 233 23.04 -20.60 -13.49
C ASP A 233 22.36 -19.49 -12.68
N LYS A 234 22.72 -18.21 -12.92
CA LYS A 234 22.04 -17.09 -12.28
C LYS A 234 20.55 -17.07 -12.65
N TYR A 235 20.23 -17.26 -13.92
CA TYR A 235 18.83 -17.32 -14.36
C TYR A 235 18.07 -18.47 -13.70
N ARG A 236 18.66 -19.68 -13.65
CA ARG A 236 18.04 -20.84 -12.98
C ARG A 236 17.70 -20.54 -11.52
N ARG A 237 18.62 -19.92 -10.76
CA ARG A 237 18.41 -19.58 -9.34
C ARG A 237 17.36 -18.49 -9.15
N VAL A 238 17.40 -17.43 -9.97
CA VAL A 238 16.37 -16.36 -9.94
C VAL A 238 15.00 -16.92 -10.27
N LYS A 239 14.90 -17.78 -11.29
CA LYS A 239 13.63 -18.41 -11.67
C LYS A 239 13.09 -19.30 -10.55
N ALA A 240 13.94 -20.13 -9.93
CA ALA A 240 13.54 -20.96 -8.80
C ALA A 240 13.00 -20.11 -7.64
N LEU A 241 13.70 -19.04 -7.27
CA LEU A 241 13.26 -18.14 -6.19
C LEU A 241 11.93 -17.43 -6.52
N SER A 242 11.72 -17.03 -7.77
CA SER A 242 10.43 -16.44 -8.20
C SER A 242 9.28 -17.44 -8.10
N GLN A 243 9.52 -18.71 -8.42
CA GLN A 243 8.52 -19.78 -8.30
C GLN A 243 8.27 -20.20 -6.85
N GLU A 244 9.24 -20.02 -5.95
CA GLU A 244 9.06 -20.19 -4.51
C GLU A 244 8.21 -19.07 -3.90
N ARG A 245 8.41 -17.82 -4.36
CA ARG A 245 7.64 -16.66 -3.89
C ARG A 245 6.20 -16.60 -4.39
N LYS A 246 5.87 -17.32 -5.46
CA LYS A 246 4.50 -17.52 -5.96
C LYS A 246 3.65 -16.24 -6.02
N MET A 247 4.20 -15.13 -6.52
CA MET A 247 3.52 -13.82 -6.43
C MET A 247 2.09 -13.86 -7.01
N LYS A 248 1.94 -14.40 -8.22
CA LYS A 248 0.65 -14.51 -8.91
C LYS A 248 -0.27 -15.48 -8.18
N ASP A 249 0.20 -16.70 -7.95
CA ASP A 249 -0.65 -17.76 -7.37
C ASP A 249 -1.14 -17.39 -5.96
N ASN A 250 -0.27 -16.78 -5.14
CA ASN A 250 -0.63 -16.34 -3.80
C ASN A 250 -1.62 -15.17 -3.82
N ALA A 251 -1.42 -14.19 -4.70
CA ALA A 251 -2.34 -13.06 -4.87
C ALA A 251 -3.73 -13.53 -5.33
N ASP A 252 -3.79 -14.36 -6.37
CA ASP A 252 -5.03 -14.87 -6.93
C ASP A 252 -5.77 -15.76 -5.91
N ALA A 253 -5.07 -16.68 -5.24
CA ALA A 253 -5.67 -17.56 -4.25
C ALA A 253 -6.22 -16.79 -3.03
N LEU A 254 -5.50 -15.79 -2.55
CA LEU A 254 -5.96 -14.94 -1.45
C LEU A 254 -7.20 -14.14 -1.85
N ALA A 255 -7.17 -13.49 -3.02
CA ALA A 255 -8.29 -12.73 -3.52
C ALA A 255 -9.55 -13.58 -3.68
N ASN A 256 -9.43 -14.76 -4.28
CA ASN A 256 -10.56 -15.69 -4.47
C ASN A 256 -11.20 -16.09 -3.15
N ARG A 257 -10.39 -16.40 -2.12
CA ARG A 257 -10.90 -16.73 -0.77
C ARG A 257 -11.63 -15.55 -0.14
N LEU A 258 -11.08 -14.35 -0.25
CA LEU A 258 -11.69 -13.14 0.30
C LEU A 258 -12.99 -12.76 -0.43
N GLN A 259 -13.06 -12.92 -1.75
CA GLN A 259 -14.30 -12.75 -2.53
C GLN A 259 -15.41 -13.66 -2.01
N GLN A 260 -15.09 -14.95 -1.81
CA GLN A 260 -16.06 -15.94 -1.34
C GLN A 260 -16.48 -15.74 0.12
N SER A 261 -15.68 -15.02 0.92
CA SER A 261 -15.96 -14.80 2.34
C SER A 261 -17.12 -13.84 2.62
N GLY A 262 -17.47 -12.96 1.66
CA GLY A 262 -18.45 -11.89 1.86
C GLY A 262 -18.05 -10.84 2.91
N ARG A 263 -16.78 -10.81 3.34
CA ARG A 263 -16.26 -9.87 4.36
C ARG A 263 -15.78 -8.54 3.79
N LEU A 264 -15.64 -8.45 2.47
CA LEU A 264 -15.21 -7.25 1.76
C LEU A 264 -16.32 -6.81 0.83
N ARG A 265 -16.50 -5.49 0.70
CA ARG A 265 -17.43 -4.90 -0.28
C ARG A 265 -17.01 -5.26 -1.70
N LYS A 266 -15.70 -5.24 -1.95
CA LYS A 266 -15.12 -5.44 -3.27
C LYS A 266 -13.70 -5.99 -3.12
N VAL A 267 -13.37 -6.97 -3.95
CA VAL A 267 -12.03 -7.53 -4.07
C VAL A 267 -11.69 -7.60 -5.55
N ARG A 268 -10.61 -6.95 -5.96
CA ARG A 268 -10.14 -6.94 -7.35
C ARG A 268 -8.71 -7.42 -7.43
N VAL A 269 -8.40 -8.14 -8.50
CA VAL A 269 -7.03 -8.45 -8.90
C VAL A 269 -6.76 -7.83 -10.26
N LYS A 270 -5.58 -7.23 -10.41
CA LYS A 270 -5.10 -6.71 -11.70
C LYS A 270 -3.68 -7.20 -11.96
N GLU A 271 -3.55 -8.10 -12.92
CA GLU A 271 -2.27 -8.46 -13.51
C GLU A 271 -1.87 -7.42 -14.57
N TYR A 272 -0.62 -6.99 -14.54
CA TYR A 272 0.01 -6.22 -15.60
C TYR A 272 0.95 -7.11 -16.42
N GLU A 273 0.60 -7.32 -17.68
CA GLU A 273 1.45 -8.03 -18.62
C GLU A 273 2.78 -7.28 -18.82
N ASP A 274 3.87 -8.03 -18.95
CA ASP A 274 5.23 -7.55 -19.20
C ASP A 274 5.87 -6.70 -18.09
N GLU A 275 5.17 -6.48 -16.98
CA GLU A 275 5.73 -5.79 -15.81
C GLU A 275 6.42 -6.76 -14.85
N ASP A 276 7.53 -6.31 -14.26
CA ASP A 276 8.22 -7.00 -13.17
C ASP A 276 7.98 -6.33 -11.82
N HIS A 277 8.59 -6.88 -10.76
CA HIS A 277 8.37 -6.41 -9.38
C HIS A 277 8.64 -4.92 -9.16
N GLY A 278 9.57 -4.33 -9.92
CA GLY A 278 9.89 -2.91 -9.82
C GLY A 278 9.04 -2.06 -10.76
N SER A 279 8.91 -2.49 -12.01
CA SER A 279 8.25 -1.68 -13.05
C SER A 279 6.74 -1.57 -12.87
N VAL A 280 6.09 -2.62 -12.32
CA VAL A 280 4.64 -2.64 -12.04
C VAL A 280 4.18 -1.50 -11.12
N VAL A 281 5.07 -0.96 -10.27
CA VAL A 281 4.70 0.04 -9.28
C VAL A 281 4.16 1.32 -9.93
N GLY A 282 4.79 1.80 -10.99
CA GLY A 282 4.37 3.01 -11.70
C GLY A 282 3.02 2.84 -12.40
N ALA A 283 2.86 1.71 -13.11
CA ALA A 283 1.63 1.37 -13.81
C ALA A 283 0.47 1.12 -12.82
N GLY A 284 0.73 0.34 -11.77
CA GLY A 284 -0.22 0.00 -10.72
C GLY A 284 -0.74 1.23 -9.98
N ILE A 285 0.15 2.12 -9.52
CA ILE A 285 -0.27 3.38 -8.86
C ILE A 285 -1.10 4.25 -9.80
N SER A 286 -0.65 4.44 -11.04
CA SER A 286 -1.34 5.33 -11.98
C SER A 286 -2.76 4.85 -12.28
N TRP A 287 -2.93 3.55 -12.49
CA TRP A 287 -4.24 2.97 -12.73
C TRP A 287 -5.12 2.99 -11.48
N VAL A 288 -4.60 2.58 -10.32
CA VAL A 288 -5.44 2.41 -9.13
C VAL A 288 -5.92 3.75 -8.58
N VAL A 289 -5.09 4.79 -8.62
CA VAL A 289 -5.52 6.15 -8.26
C VAL A 289 -6.60 6.64 -9.22
N GLY A 290 -6.47 6.35 -10.51
CA GLY A 290 -7.53 6.62 -11.50
C GLY A 290 -8.84 5.91 -11.16
N ALA A 291 -8.75 4.61 -10.88
CA ALA A 291 -9.89 3.75 -10.60
C ALA A 291 -10.61 4.11 -9.29
N LEU A 292 -9.87 4.52 -8.26
CA LEU A 292 -10.44 4.88 -6.96
C LEU A 292 -11.14 6.23 -6.95
N LEU A 293 -10.59 7.19 -7.70
CA LEU A 293 -11.15 8.55 -7.75
C LEU A 293 -12.26 8.66 -8.77
N ASP A 294 -12.40 7.71 -9.69
CA ASP A 294 -13.46 7.70 -10.70
C ASP A 294 -13.89 6.25 -10.96
N ASP A 295 -14.68 5.72 -10.04
CA ASP A 295 -15.13 4.33 -10.09
C ASP A 295 -15.85 4.03 -11.43
N GLY A 296 -16.65 4.97 -11.95
CA GLY A 296 -17.45 4.78 -13.17
C GLY A 296 -16.64 4.71 -14.47
N ARG A 297 -15.41 5.21 -14.48
CA ARG A 297 -14.52 5.14 -15.65
C ARG A 297 -13.82 3.78 -15.79
N PHE A 298 -13.63 3.07 -14.69
CA PHE A 298 -12.84 1.84 -14.66
C PHE A 298 -13.62 0.61 -14.22
N PHE A 299 -14.82 0.80 -13.66
CA PHE A 299 -15.66 -0.28 -13.15
C PHE A 299 -17.07 -0.19 -13.71
N THR A 300 -17.59 -1.31 -14.18
CA THR A 300 -19.01 -1.50 -14.49
C THR A 300 -19.68 -2.36 -13.43
N ASP A 301 -21.01 -2.27 -13.30
CA ASP A 301 -21.79 -3.02 -12.31
C ASP A 301 -21.63 -4.56 -12.39
N GLY A 302 -21.10 -5.07 -13.52
CA GLY A 302 -20.85 -6.50 -13.75
C GLY A 302 -19.46 -6.99 -13.32
N ASP A 303 -18.59 -6.11 -12.83
CA ASP A 303 -17.21 -6.46 -12.48
C ASP A 303 -17.01 -6.75 -10.97
N ASN A 304 -18.08 -7.01 -10.22
CA ASN A 304 -18.02 -7.35 -8.79
C ASN A 304 -17.86 -8.85 -8.54
#